data_AF-A0A4Q9VT07-F1
#
_entry.id   AF-A0A4Q9VT07-F1
#
_cell.length_a   1.000
_cell.length_b   1.000
_cell.length_c   1.000
_cell.angle_alpha   90.00
_cell.angle_beta   90.00
_cell.angle_gamma   90.00
#
_symmetry.space_group_name_H-M   'P 1'
#
loop_
_entity.id
_entity.type
_entity.pdbx_description
1 polymer ?
#
loop_
_entity_poly.entity_id
_entity_poly.type
_entity_poly.pdbx_seq_one_letter_code
_entity_poly.pdbx_strand_id
1 'polypeptide(L)'
;MIVSEATGQPYSPGIFAKTWRKIADAAGIPKEVWNRDSRAGAVSEGDEAGATLGELQRMAGHTTSKITQRYRRGENVVSSQELAGLRAEKRKVGKT
;
A
#
# COMPACT_ATOMS: atom_id res chain seq x y z
N MET A 1 22.85 -4.98 7.25
CA MET A 1 22.19 -4.08 8.24
C MET A 1 22.77 -2.68 8.06
N ILE A 2 21.94 -1.64 7.99
CA ILE A 2 22.40 -0.26 7.76
C ILE A 2 22.87 0.34 9.11
N VAL A 3 24.09 0.89 9.14
CA VAL A 3 24.72 1.45 10.33
C VAL A 3 24.50 2.97 10.37
N SER A 4 24.19 3.49 11.55
CA SER A 4 24.05 4.92 11.81
C SER A 4 25.42 5.55 11.99
N GLU A 5 25.73 6.56 11.17
CA GLU A 5 26.97 7.33 11.24
C GLU A 5 27.13 8.05 12.59
N ALA A 6 26.03 8.44 13.21
CA ALA A 6 26.03 9.16 14.49
C ALA A 6 26.36 8.27 15.70
N THR A 7 26.13 6.96 15.60
CA THR A 7 26.23 6.05 16.76
C THR A 7 27.19 4.88 16.53
N GLY A 8 27.64 4.64 15.29
CA GLY A 8 28.42 3.46 14.93
C GLY A 8 27.67 2.13 15.09
N GLN A 9 26.37 2.19 15.35
CA GLN A 9 25.49 1.05 15.62
C GLN A 9 24.38 1.00 14.56
N PRO A 10 23.74 -0.16 14.35
CA PRO A 10 22.56 -0.26 13.51
C PRO A 10 21.48 0.76 13.86
N TYR A 11 20.76 1.26 12.86
CA TYR A 11 19.58 2.07 13.12
C TYR A 11 18.56 1.28 13.95
N SER A 12 18.22 1.80 15.11
CA SER A 12 17.11 1.27 15.88
C SER A 12 15.78 1.71 15.27
N PRO A 13 14.70 0.93 15.42
CA PRO A 13 13.38 1.30 14.91
C PRO A 13 12.90 2.66 15.43
N GLY A 14 13.22 3.00 16.68
CA GLY A 14 12.83 4.28 17.29
C GLY A 14 13.55 5.48 16.67
N ILE A 15 14.86 5.36 16.42
CA ILE A 15 15.63 6.43 15.76
C ILE A 15 15.19 6.60 14.32
N PHE A 16 14.93 5.49 13.61
CA PHE A 16 14.41 5.55 12.25
C PHE A 16 13.06 6.28 12.20
N ALA A 17 12.11 5.92 13.06
CA ALA A 17 10.79 6.55 13.09
C ALA A 17 10.87 8.06 13.39
N LYS A 18 11.71 8.48 14.34
CA LYS A 18 11.94 9.90 14.67
C LYS A 18 12.58 10.65 13.49
N THR A 19 13.59 10.05 12.87
CA THR A 19 14.30 10.64 11.73
C THR A 19 13.37 10.82 10.54
N TRP A 20 12.58 9.79 10.23
CA TRP A 20 11.58 9.87 9.17
C TRP A 20 10.56 10.97 9.44
N ARG A 21 10.04 11.07 10.68
CA ARG A 21 9.08 12.14 11.03
C ARG A 21 9.70 13.53 10.87
N LYS A 22 10.96 13.73 11.28
CA LYS A 22 11.66 15.01 11.10
C LYS A 22 11.76 15.40 9.62
N ILE A 23 12.08 14.45 8.75
CA ILE A 23 12.16 14.67 7.30
C ILE A 23 10.76 14.94 6.72
N ALA A 24 9.76 14.16 7.13
CA ALA A 24 8.38 14.30 6.69
C ALA A 24 7.83 15.70 7.04
N ASP A 25 8.09 16.18 8.26
CA ASP A 25 7.68 17.51 8.71
C ASP A 25 8.36 18.62 7.89
N ALA A 26 9.66 18.49 7.61
CA ALA A 26 10.40 19.43 6.77
C ALA A 26 9.89 19.44 5.31
N ALA A 27 9.38 18.32 4.83
CA ALA A 27 8.77 18.17 3.52
C ALA A 27 7.27 18.56 3.48
N GLY A 28 6.69 19.01 4.60
CA GLY A 28 5.27 19.39 4.67
C GLY A 28 4.29 18.21 4.61
N ILE A 29 4.77 16.98 4.88
CA ILE A 29 3.92 15.79 4.92
C ILE A 29 2.98 15.87 6.14
N PRO A 30 1.66 15.64 5.97
CA PRO A 30 0.72 15.65 7.08
C PRO A 30 1.04 14.63 8.20
N LYS A 31 0.58 14.91 9.43
CA LYS A 31 0.94 14.11 10.63
C LYS A 31 0.30 12.72 10.61
N GLU A 32 -0.85 12.60 9.98
CA GLU A 32 -1.59 11.37 9.76
C GLU A 32 -0.92 10.43 8.74
N VAL A 33 -0.06 10.96 7.86
CA VAL A 33 0.72 10.16 6.90
C VAL A 33 1.95 9.59 7.60
N TRP A 34 2.18 8.30 7.47
CA TRP A 34 3.26 7.54 8.11
C TRP A 34 4.16 6.88 7.05
N ASN A 35 5.39 6.52 7.39
CA ASN A 35 6.33 5.86 6.46
C ASN A 35 5.73 4.60 5.80
N ARG A 36 4.93 3.82 6.55
CA ARG A 36 4.25 2.64 6.01
C ARG A 36 3.28 2.95 4.88
N ASP A 37 2.76 4.18 4.79
CA ASP A 37 1.80 4.55 3.76
C ASP A 37 2.46 4.65 2.39
N SER A 38 3.79 4.83 2.31
CA SER A 38 4.54 4.66 1.07
C SER A 38 4.42 3.25 0.50
N ARG A 39 4.35 2.22 1.36
CA ARG A 39 4.07 0.84 0.93
C ARG A 39 2.64 0.68 0.42
N ALA A 40 1.68 1.38 1.04
CA ALA A 40 0.29 1.37 0.57
C ALA A 40 0.13 2.07 -0.80
N GLY A 41 0.85 3.18 -1.00
CA GLY A 41 0.96 3.87 -2.29
C GLY A 41 1.49 2.95 -3.38
N ALA A 42 2.68 2.37 -3.18
CA ALA A 42 3.30 1.46 -4.15
C ALA A 42 2.43 0.23 -4.49
N VAL A 43 1.72 -0.33 -3.50
CA VAL A 43 0.78 -1.43 -3.76
C VAL A 43 -0.41 -0.97 -4.60
N SER A 44 -0.93 0.24 -4.36
CA SER A 44 -2.06 0.79 -5.10
C SER A 44 -1.65 1.16 -6.53
N GLU A 45 -0.52 1.85 -6.71
CA GLU A 45 0.03 2.20 -8.03
C GLU A 45 0.32 0.94 -8.88
N GLY A 46 0.87 -0.11 -8.26
CA GLY A 46 1.10 -1.37 -8.96
C GLY A 46 -0.19 -2.09 -9.34
N ASP A 47 -1.22 -2.03 -8.50
CA ASP A 47 -2.55 -2.60 -8.79
C ASP A 47 -3.22 -1.86 -9.95
N GLU A 48 -3.19 -0.52 -9.94
CA GLU A 48 -3.68 0.33 -11.02
C GLU A 48 -2.93 0.09 -12.34
N ALA A 49 -1.64 -0.24 -12.27
CA ALA A 49 -0.84 -0.66 -13.42
C ALA A 49 -1.12 -2.12 -13.90
N GLY A 50 -2.03 -2.83 -13.24
CA GLY A 50 -2.47 -4.18 -13.60
C GLY A 50 -1.61 -5.31 -13.04
N ALA A 51 -0.75 -5.05 -12.03
CA ALA A 51 0.03 -6.09 -11.39
C ALA A 51 -0.87 -7.08 -10.63
N THR A 52 -0.50 -8.36 -10.67
CA THR A 52 -1.24 -9.39 -9.95
C THR A 52 -1.04 -9.25 -8.45
N LEU A 53 -2.02 -9.73 -7.66
CA LEU A 53 -1.91 -9.76 -6.20
C LEU A 53 -0.66 -10.51 -5.71
N GLY A 54 -0.21 -11.53 -6.45
CA GLY A 54 1.00 -12.28 -6.13
C GLY A 54 2.29 -11.46 -6.33
N GLU A 55 2.37 -10.66 -7.38
CA GLU A 55 3.49 -9.75 -7.64
C GLU A 55 3.55 -8.65 -6.57
N LEU A 56 2.39 -8.05 -6.28
CA LEU A 56 2.25 -7.04 -5.23
C LEU A 56 2.61 -7.61 -3.85
N GLN A 57 2.23 -8.85 -3.56
CA GLN A 57 2.59 -9.54 -2.31
C GLN A 57 4.09 -9.73 -2.18
N ARG A 58 4.75 -10.21 -3.24
CA ARG A 58 6.20 -10.44 -3.25
C ARG A 58 6.97 -9.13 -3.11
N MET A 59 6.56 -8.08 -3.82
CA MET A 59 7.13 -6.73 -3.70
C MET A 59 6.99 -6.18 -2.28
N ALA A 60 5.81 -6.32 -1.67
CA ALA A 60 5.54 -5.84 -0.33
C ALA A 60 6.17 -6.70 0.79
N GLY A 61 6.75 -7.87 0.46
CA GLY A 61 7.36 -8.79 1.42
C GLY A 61 6.35 -9.44 2.37
N HIS A 62 5.08 -9.58 1.96
CA HIS A 62 4.05 -10.15 2.81
C HIS A 62 3.97 -11.68 2.68
N THR A 63 3.89 -12.39 3.81
CA THR A 63 3.74 -13.85 3.83
C THR A 63 2.39 -14.31 3.30
N THR A 64 1.35 -13.50 3.42
CA THR A 64 0.00 -13.81 2.95
C THR A 64 -0.60 -12.67 2.15
N SER A 65 -1.35 -13.01 1.11
CA SER A 65 -2.04 -12.06 0.23
C SER A 65 -3.07 -11.20 0.96
N LYS A 66 -3.65 -11.70 2.06
CA LYS A 66 -4.57 -10.97 2.95
C LYS A 66 -3.93 -9.70 3.54
N ILE A 67 -2.61 -9.73 3.81
CA ILE A 67 -1.91 -8.54 4.30
C ILE A 67 -1.83 -7.52 3.17
N THR A 68 -1.45 -7.92 1.97
CA THR A 68 -1.37 -7.04 0.78
C THR A 68 -2.70 -6.38 0.45
N GLN A 69 -3.82 -7.09 0.55
CA GLN A 69 -5.15 -6.51 0.33
C GLN A 69 -5.45 -5.32 1.26
N ARG A 70 -4.94 -5.30 2.50
CA ARG A 70 -5.11 -4.15 3.43
C ARG A 70 -4.34 -2.89 2.99
N TYR A 71 -3.35 -3.05 2.12
CA TYR A 71 -2.52 -1.96 1.61
C TYR A 71 -3.04 -1.39 0.29
N ARG A 72 -4.00 -2.05 -0.38
CA ARG A 72 -4.72 -1.48 -1.54
C ARG A 72 -5.67 -0.39 -1.03
N ARG A 73 -5.36 0.89 -1.29
CA ARG A 73 -6.17 2.02 -0.83
C ARG A 73 -6.91 2.75 -1.95
N GLY A 74 -6.59 2.47 -3.22
CA GLY A 74 -7.14 3.17 -4.39
C GLY A 74 -8.54 2.74 -4.88
N GLU A 75 -9.08 1.60 -4.44
CA GLU A 75 -10.12 0.93 -5.26
C GLU A 75 -11.50 0.67 -4.62
N ASN A 76 -11.83 1.13 -3.42
CA ASN A 76 -13.17 0.82 -2.89
C ASN A 76 -14.31 1.45 -3.72
N VAL A 77 -14.04 2.50 -4.51
CA VAL A 77 -15.07 3.22 -5.26
C VAL A 77 -15.14 2.80 -6.74
N VAL A 78 -14.00 2.74 -7.45
CA VAL A 78 -13.96 2.45 -8.89
C VAL A 78 -14.28 0.97 -9.17
N SER A 79 -13.61 0.05 -8.46
CA SER A 79 -13.86 -1.40 -8.54
C SER A 79 -15.32 -1.75 -8.22
N SER A 80 -15.94 -1.05 -7.26
CA SER A 80 -17.35 -1.25 -6.89
C SER A 80 -18.33 -0.91 -8.01
N GLN A 81 -18.05 0.12 -8.82
CA GLN A 81 -18.91 0.51 -9.94
C GLN A 81 -18.80 -0.48 -11.10
N GLU A 82 -17.59 -0.93 -11.43
CA GLU A 82 -17.35 -1.93 -12.47
C GLU A 82 -17.95 -3.29 -12.08
N LEU A 83 -17.77 -3.72 -10.83
CA LEU A 83 -18.43 -4.90 -10.26
C LEU A 83 -19.96 -4.77 -10.28
N ALA A 84 -20.51 -3.59 -10.02
CA ALA A 84 -21.95 -3.36 -10.12
C ALA A 84 -22.46 -3.57 -11.55
N GLY A 85 -21.74 -3.06 -12.56
CA GLY A 85 -22.03 -3.29 -13.98
C GLY A 85 -21.99 -4.78 -14.36
N LEU A 86 -20.90 -5.48 -14.01
CA LEU A 86 -20.76 -6.92 -14.27
C LEU A 86 -21.86 -7.76 -13.60
N ARG A 87 -22.28 -7.39 -12.38
CA ARG A 87 -23.38 -8.06 -11.67
C ARG A 87 -24.73 -7.80 -12.34
N ALA A 88 -24.95 -6.60 -12.88
CA ALA A 88 -26.17 -6.27 -13.62
C ALA A 88 -26.27 -7.07 -14.92
N GLU A 89 -25.18 -7.18 -15.68
CA GLU A 89 -25.12 -7.98 -16.91
C GLU A 89 -25.36 -9.47 -16.65
N LYS A 90 -24.71 -10.06 -15.63
CA LYS A 90 -24.95 -11.46 -15.24
C LYS A 90 -26.43 -11.74 -14.90
N ARG A 91 -27.13 -10.76 -14.30
CA ARG A 91 -28.55 -10.90 -13.96
C ARG A 91 -29.48 -10.84 -15.18
N LYS A 92 -29.06 -10.18 -16.27
CA LYS A 92 -29.82 -10.16 -17.53
C LYS A 92 -29.74 -11.51 -18.25
N VAL A 93 -28.58 -12.16 -18.22
CA VAL A 93 -28.35 -13.45 -18.88
C VAL A 93 -29.17 -14.59 -18.28
N GLY A 94 -29.45 -14.57 -16.98
CA GLY A 94 -30.26 -15.60 -16.30
C GLY A 94 -31.78 -15.46 -16.44
N LYS A 95 -32.28 -14.55 -17.29
CA LYS A 95 -33.71 -14.23 -17.44
C LYS A 95 -34.29 -14.59 -18.81
N THR A 96 -33.61 -15.45 -19.57
CA THR A 96 -34.10 -16.04 -20.83
C THR A 96 -34.50 -17.48 -20.58
#